data_AF-A0AB34GUZ8-F1
#
_entry.id   AF-A0AB34GUZ8-F1
#
_cell.length_a   1.000
_cell.length_b   1.000
_cell.length_c   1.000
_cell.angle_alpha   90.00
_cell.angle_beta   90.00
_cell.angle_gamma   90.00
#
_symmetry.space_group_name_H-M   'P 1'
#
loop_
_entity.id
_entity.type
_entity.pdbx_description
1 polymer ?
#
loop_
_entity_poly.entity_id
_entity_poly.type
_entity_poly.pdbx_seq_one_letter_code
_entity_poly.pdbx_strand_id
1 'polypeptide(L)'
;MHIGEEVYHNLKNVIKKKYGKGATNNKEALELLKNEIRTAGYTDEVVIGMDLAASEFFRSGKYDLDFKSPNDLSRYATPDQLFDLYNSFIKDYPLVSIKDLFDQDDWKAWQKFTAMYQIGSMANSLQVCKLAQSDGWGIMVSYNS
;
A
#
# COMPACT_ATOMS: atom_id res chain seq x y z
N MET A 1 -1.40 15.72 17.61
CA MET A 1 -0.62 15.17 16.49
C MET A 1 0.68 14.47 16.95
N HIS A 2 0.78 14.08 18.23
CA HIS A 2 2.05 13.63 18.82
C HIS A 2 2.45 12.18 18.47
N ILE A 3 1.49 11.24 18.43
CA ILE A 3 1.77 9.81 18.16
C ILE A 3 2.44 9.62 16.80
N GLY A 4 1.88 10.21 15.73
CA GLY A 4 2.43 10.09 14.39
C GLY A 4 3.81 10.73 14.22
N GLU A 5 4.05 11.86 14.88
CA GLU A 5 5.34 12.55 14.91
C GLU A 5 6.42 11.70 15.60
N GLU A 6 6.09 11.10 16.74
CA GLU A 6 7.00 10.24 17.50
C GLU A 6 7.40 8.99 16.71
N VAL A 7 6.41 8.25 16.18
CA VAL A 7 6.65 7.08 15.33
C VAL A 7 7.51 7.46 14.12
N TYR A 8 7.22 8.59 13.46
CA TYR A 8 7.99 9.08 12.32
C TYR A 8 9.45 9.38 12.66
N HIS A 9 9.70 10.12 13.74
CA HIS A 9 11.07 10.50 14.11
C HIS A 9 11.91 9.30 14.57
N ASN A 10 11.31 8.36 15.28
CA ASN A 10 12.00 7.14 15.68
C ASN A 10 12.30 6.27 14.44
N LEU A 11 11.31 6.06 13.57
CA LEU A 11 11.50 5.30 12.34
C LEU A 11 12.60 5.90 11.46
N LYS A 12 12.63 7.23 11.33
CA LYS A 12 13.69 7.95 10.60
C LYS A 12 15.08 7.61 11.14
N ASN A 13 15.24 7.54 12.47
CA ASN A 13 16.51 7.19 13.10
C ASN A 13 16.89 5.73 12.84
N VAL A 14 15.93 4.81 12.95
CA VAL A 14 16.13 3.38 12.65
C VAL A 14 16.56 3.17 11.21
N ILE A 15 15.85 3.77 10.25
CA ILE A 15 16.16 3.68 8.82
C ILE A 15 17.55 4.26 8.54
N LYS A 16 17.85 5.46 9.07
CA LYS A 16 19.17 6.09 8.88
C LYS A 16 20.30 5.22 9.41
N LYS A 17 20.11 4.58 10.57
CA LYS A 17 21.09 3.67 11.17
C LYS A 17 21.28 2.40 10.34
N LYS A 18 20.21 1.83 9.81
CA LYS A 18 20.24 0.53 9.12
C LYS A 18 20.62 0.62 7.64
N TYR A 19 20.15 1.64 6.92
CA TYR A 19 20.32 1.75 5.45
C TYR A 19 21.03 3.02 5.00
N GLY A 20 21.30 3.97 5.90
CA GLY A 20 21.82 5.28 5.51
C GLY A 20 20.82 6.03 4.62
N LYS A 21 21.11 6.11 3.32
CA LYS A 21 20.24 6.72 2.29
C LYS A 21 19.54 5.69 1.38
N GLY A 22 19.72 4.40 1.64
CA GLY A 22 19.15 3.32 0.83
C GLY A 22 17.65 3.09 1.08
N ALA A 23 16.99 2.45 0.11
CA ALA A 23 15.63 1.94 0.24
C ALA A 23 15.64 0.42 0.50
N THR A 24 14.50 -0.13 0.90
CA THR A 24 14.30 -1.58 1.04
C THR A 24 13.02 -2.03 0.32
N ASN A 25 12.76 -3.34 0.28
CA ASN A 25 11.55 -3.96 -0.26
C ASN A 25 10.34 -3.76 0.66
N ASN A 26 9.15 -4.02 0.10
CA ASN A 26 7.86 -3.80 0.77
C ASN A 26 7.73 -4.55 2.10
N LYS A 27 8.16 -5.81 2.15
CA LYS A 27 8.04 -6.64 3.36
C LYS A 27 8.91 -6.10 4.49
N GLU A 28 10.16 -5.76 4.19
CA GLU A 28 11.06 -5.20 5.19
C GLU A 28 10.60 -3.81 5.66
N ALA A 29 10.03 -2.99 4.77
CA ALA A 29 9.43 -1.71 5.14
C ALA A 29 8.25 -1.89 6.12
N LEU A 30 7.36 -2.86 5.87
CA LEU A 30 6.23 -3.18 6.74
C LEU A 30 6.69 -3.73 8.10
N GLU A 31 7.73 -4.58 8.11
CA GLU A 31 8.33 -5.06 9.37
C GLU A 31 8.95 -3.92 10.19
N LEU A 32 9.63 -2.97 9.57
CA LEU A 32 10.19 -1.81 10.27
C LEU A 32 9.08 -0.96 10.90
N LEU A 33 8.02 -0.68 10.15
CA LEU A 33 6.86 0.07 10.64
C LEU A 33 6.19 -0.65 11.82
N LYS A 34 5.87 -1.94 11.66
CA LYS A 34 5.25 -2.76 12.71
C LYS A 34 6.09 -2.79 13.98
N ASN A 35 7.42 -2.95 13.83
CA ASN A 35 8.32 -2.97 14.98
C ASN A 35 8.41 -1.60 15.66
N GLU A 36 8.48 -0.52 14.89
CA GLU A 36 8.56 0.83 15.46
C GLU A 36 7.27 1.22 16.18
N ILE A 37 6.10 0.96 15.59
CA ILE A 37 4.80 1.17 16.23
C ILE A 37 4.75 0.46 17.60
N ARG A 38 5.23 -0.79 17.63
CA ARG A 38 5.32 -1.58 18.87
C ARG A 38 6.31 -0.99 19.86
N THR A 39 7.51 -0.58 19.42
CA THR A 39 8.55 -0.02 20.28
C THR A 39 8.13 1.33 20.87
N ALA A 40 7.42 2.15 20.12
CA ALA A 40 6.83 3.40 20.58
C ALA A 40 5.61 3.19 21.50
N GLY A 41 5.12 1.95 21.65
CA GLY A 41 4.03 1.60 22.56
C GLY A 41 2.63 1.90 22.02
N TYR A 42 2.47 2.04 20.69
CA TYR A 42 1.23 2.47 20.04
C TYR A 42 0.55 1.38 19.20
N THR A 43 0.64 0.12 19.64
CA THR A 43 0.15 -1.04 18.85
C THR A 43 -1.37 -1.02 18.66
N ASP A 44 -2.10 -0.46 19.63
CA ASP A 44 -3.57 -0.42 19.62
C ASP A 44 -4.10 0.88 18.99
N GLU A 45 -3.24 1.88 18.78
CA GLU A 45 -3.58 3.21 18.31
C GLU A 45 -3.15 3.49 16.86
N VAL A 46 -2.13 2.77 16.36
CA VAL A 46 -1.56 3.01 15.02
C VAL A 46 -1.72 1.78 14.14
N VAL A 47 -2.35 2.01 13.00
CA VAL A 47 -2.56 1.04 11.92
C VAL A 47 -1.85 1.51 10.65
N ILE A 48 -1.64 0.58 9.71
CA ILE A 48 -0.87 0.83 8.49
C ILE A 48 -1.83 1.08 7.31
N GLY A 49 -1.49 2.07 6.49
CA GLY A 49 -2.04 2.26 5.15
C GLY A 49 -0.94 2.14 4.10
N MET A 50 -1.28 1.65 2.90
CA MET A 50 -0.36 1.53 1.78
C MET A 50 -0.95 2.14 0.50
N ASP A 51 -0.12 2.83 -0.27
CA ASP A 51 -0.41 3.21 -1.66
C ASP A 51 0.59 2.45 -2.54
N LEU A 52 0.07 1.53 -3.35
CA LEU A 52 0.92 0.66 -4.15
C LEU A 52 1.22 1.27 -5.52
N ALA A 53 0.36 2.15 -6.03
CA ALA A 53 0.47 2.73 -7.36
C ALA A 53 0.78 1.68 -8.44
N ALA A 54 0.02 0.58 -8.48
CA ALA A 54 0.38 -0.60 -9.26
C ALA A 54 0.48 -0.37 -10.78
N SER A 55 -0.20 0.64 -11.31
CA SER A 55 -0.03 1.10 -12.70
C SER A 55 1.41 1.47 -13.05
N GLU A 56 2.19 2.01 -12.11
CA GLU A 56 3.59 2.40 -12.34
C GLU A 56 4.46 1.19 -12.75
N PHE A 57 4.10 0.01 -12.25
CA PHE A 57 4.81 -1.23 -12.51
C PHE A 57 4.01 -2.28 -13.29
N PHE A 58 2.85 -1.90 -13.86
CA PHE A 58 2.09 -2.77 -14.74
C PHE A 58 2.74 -2.86 -16.12
N ARG A 59 2.94 -4.07 -16.62
CA ARG A 59 3.61 -4.37 -17.89
C ARG A 59 2.92 -5.54 -18.57
N SER A 60 2.25 -5.27 -19.69
CA SER A 60 1.68 -6.30 -20.58
C SER A 60 0.82 -7.36 -19.87
N GLY A 61 -0.09 -6.95 -18.98
CA GLY A 61 -0.98 -7.85 -18.24
C GLY A 61 -0.37 -8.50 -16.99
N LYS A 62 0.84 -8.07 -16.60
CA LYS A 62 1.57 -8.53 -15.41
C LYS A 62 2.19 -7.34 -14.66
N TYR A 63 2.85 -7.61 -13.54
CA TYR A 63 3.38 -6.60 -12.64
C TYR A 63 4.87 -6.83 -12.36
N ASP A 64 5.69 -5.82 -12.61
CA ASP A 64 7.14 -5.84 -12.35
C ASP A 64 7.45 -5.23 -10.97
N LEU A 65 7.48 -6.05 -9.93
CA LEU A 65 7.74 -5.59 -8.55
C LEU A 65 9.14 -4.99 -8.34
N ASP A 66 10.02 -5.08 -9.34
CA ASP A 66 11.37 -4.52 -9.35
C ASP A 66 11.57 -3.61 -10.58
N PHE A 67 10.52 -2.89 -10.99
CA PHE A 67 10.51 -2.01 -12.19
C PHE A 67 11.56 -0.90 -12.24
N LYS A 68 12.22 -0.61 -11.11
CA LYS A 68 13.32 0.35 -11.00
C LYS A 68 14.68 -0.26 -11.40
N SER A 69 14.75 -1.57 -11.50
CA SER A 69 15.91 -2.33 -11.97
C SER A 69 15.79 -2.66 -13.45
N PRO A 70 16.90 -3.03 -14.15
CA PRO A 70 16.84 -3.44 -15.54
C PRO A 70 15.75 -4.47 -15.80
N ASN A 71 15.06 -4.34 -16.93
CA ASN A 71 13.87 -5.13 -17.23
C ASN A 71 14.17 -6.62 -17.31
N ASP A 72 13.37 -7.43 -16.61
CA ASP A 72 13.44 -8.90 -16.64
C ASP A 72 12.01 -9.46 -16.67
N LEU A 73 11.64 -10.13 -17.76
CA LEU A 73 10.29 -10.70 -17.92
C LEU A 73 10.03 -11.89 -16.99
N SER A 74 11.08 -12.54 -16.48
CA SER A 74 10.96 -13.74 -15.66
C SER A 74 10.45 -13.45 -14.24
N ARG A 75 10.64 -12.21 -13.75
CA ARG A 75 10.18 -11.74 -12.43
C ARG A 75 8.76 -11.15 -12.43
N TYR A 76 8.11 -11.06 -13.59
CA TYR A 76 6.79 -10.45 -13.69
C TYR A 76 5.72 -11.32 -13.02
N ALA A 77 5.03 -10.73 -12.03
CA ALA A 77 3.95 -11.38 -11.31
C ALA A 77 2.63 -11.27 -12.08
N THR A 78 1.84 -12.33 -12.10
CA THR A 78 0.45 -12.28 -12.57
C THR A 78 -0.43 -11.52 -11.57
N PRO A 79 -1.63 -11.04 -11.96
CA PRO A 79 -2.58 -10.46 -11.03
C PRO A 79 -2.89 -11.38 -9.83
N ASP A 80 -2.96 -12.69 -10.05
CA ASP A 80 -3.21 -13.69 -8.99
C ASP A 80 -2.02 -13.83 -8.03
N GLN A 81 -0.78 -13.83 -8.54
CA GLN A 81 0.41 -13.84 -7.69
C GLN A 81 0.54 -12.56 -6.87
N LEU A 82 0.17 -11.43 -7.46
CA LEU A 82 0.15 -10.14 -6.79
C LEU A 82 -0.93 -10.09 -5.70
N PHE A 83 -2.11 -10.65 -5.99
CA PHE A 83 -3.19 -10.85 -5.02
C PHE A 83 -2.74 -11.68 -3.81
N ASP A 84 -2.07 -12.81 -4.03
CA ASP A 84 -1.56 -13.65 -2.95
C ASP A 84 -0.50 -12.92 -2.09
N LEU A 85 0.34 -12.10 -2.72
CA LEU A 85 1.28 -11.25 -2.01
C LEU A 85 0.55 -10.25 -1.09
N TYR A 86 -0.48 -9.56 -1.57
CA TYR A 86 -1.25 -8.62 -0.75
C TYR A 86 -1.99 -9.31 0.39
N ASN A 87 -2.54 -10.51 0.16
CA ASN A 87 -3.14 -11.30 1.24
C ASN A 87 -2.13 -11.66 2.33
N SER A 88 -0.89 -11.96 1.95
CA SER A 88 0.17 -12.18 2.93
C SER A 88 0.41 -10.94 3.79
N PHE A 89 0.37 -9.74 3.19
CA PHE A 89 0.53 -8.50 3.95
C PHE A 89 -0.66 -8.19 4.86
N ILE A 90 -1.89 -8.38 4.37
CA ILE A 90 -3.12 -8.18 5.15
C ILE A 90 -3.15 -9.12 6.36
N LYS A 91 -2.63 -10.34 6.21
CA LYS A 91 -2.56 -11.32 7.30
C LYS A 91 -1.48 -10.99 8.33
N ASP A 92 -0.31 -10.54 7.88
CA ASP A 92 0.88 -10.43 8.73
C ASP A 92 1.05 -9.06 9.40
N TYR A 93 0.38 -8.02 8.89
CA TYR A 93 0.49 -6.62 9.33
C TYR A 93 -0.87 -5.98 9.65
N PRO A 94 -0.94 -4.98 10.55
CA PRO A 94 -2.18 -4.25 10.87
C PRO A 94 -2.56 -3.28 9.73
N LEU A 95 -2.75 -3.81 8.53
CA LEU A 95 -3.01 -3.08 7.29
C LEU A 95 -4.51 -2.87 7.13
N VAL A 96 -4.97 -1.63 7.26
CA VAL A 96 -6.41 -1.30 7.24
C VAL A 96 -6.85 -0.58 5.97
N SER A 97 -5.91 -0.08 5.16
CA SER A 97 -6.19 0.65 3.93
C SER A 97 -5.12 0.35 2.89
N ILE A 98 -5.54 0.00 1.68
CA ILE A 98 -4.63 -0.18 0.53
C ILE A 98 -5.20 0.53 -0.67
N LYS A 99 -4.41 1.40 -1.30
CA LYS A 99 -4.75 2.16 -2.49
C LYS A 99 -4.01 1.62 -3.71
N ASP A 100 -4.67 1.67 -4.86
CA ASP A 100 -4.13 1.34 -6.19
C ASP A 100 -3.42 -0.03 -6.26
N LEU A 101 -4.15 -1.06 -5.82
CA LEU A 101 -3.72 -2.47 -5.76
C LEU A 101 -3.37 -3.05 -7.12
N PHE A 102 -4.11 -2.66 -8.15
CA PHE A 102 -3.94 -3.16 -9.51
C PHE A 102 -3.85 -1.99 -10.47
N ASP A 103 -3.49 -2.28 -11.71
CA ASP A 103 -3.53 -1.29 -12.77
C ASP A 103 -4.92 -0.64 -12.88
N GLN A 104 -4.95 0.64 -13.20
CA GLN A 104 -6.16 1.45 -13.36
C GLN A 104 -7.20 0.84 -14.30
N ASP A 105 -6.77 0.03 -15.28
CA ASP A 105 -7.64 -0.61 -16.27
C ASP A 105 -7.80 -2.14 -16.04
N ASP A 106 -7.16 -2.72 -15.02
CA ASP A 106 -7.28 -4.14 -14.65
C ASP A 106 -8.54 -4.41 -13.80
N TRP A 107 -9.70 -4.06 -14.36
CA TRP A 107 -11.01 -4.18 -13.70
C TRP A 107 -11.32 -5.58 -13.19
N LYS A 108 -10.80 -6.61 -13.89
CA LYS A 108 -11.00 -8.01 -13.49
C LYS A 108 -10.30 -8.31 -12.18
N ALA A 109 -9.06 -7.85 -12.00
CA ALA A 109 -8.34 -8.01 -10.75
C ALA A 109 -8.99 -7.20 -9.62
N TRP A 110 -9.40 -5.94 -9.91
CA TRP A 110 -10.15 -5.11 -8.96
C TRP A 110 -11.41 -5.81 -8.46
N GLN A 111 -12.29 -6.25 -9.36
CA GLN A 111 -13.55 -6.92 -9.00
C GLN A 111 -13.31 -8.17 -8.14
N LYS A 112 -12.31 -8.98 -8.50
CA LYS A 112 -11.95 -10.18 -7.74
C LYS A 112 -11.52 -9.82 -6.31
N PHE A 113 -10.71 -8.77 -6.16
CA PHE A 113 -10.23 -8.34 -4.84
C PHE A 113 -11.33 -7.69 -4.00
N THR A 114 -12.10 -6.76 -4.57
CA THR A 114 -13.15 -6.04 -3.85
C THR A 114 -14.31 -6.95 -3.42
N ALA A 115 -14.48 -8.10 -4.10
CA ALA A 115 -15.43 -9.13 -3.67
C ALA A 115 -14.99 -9.85 -2.39
N MET A 116 -13.69 -9.88 -2.09
CA MET A 116 -13.13 -10.51 -0.88
C MET A 116 -12.87 -9.50 0.25
N TYR A 117 -12.51 -8.26 -0.10
CA TYR A 117 -12.16 -7.20 0.85
C TYR A 117 -12.89 -5.89 0.49
N GLN A 118 -13.43 -5.19 1.50
CA GLN A 118 -14.06 -3.88 1.31
C GLN A 118 -13.02 -2.76 1.22
N ILE A 119 -12.17 -2.80 0.18
CA ILE A 119 -11.09 -1.83 -0.05
C ILE A 119 -11.25 -1.28 -1.48
N GLY A 120 -11.12 0.05 -1.67
CA GLY A 120 -11.33 0.68 -2.96
C GLY A 120 -10.38 1.86 -3.23
N SER A 121 -10.22 2.22 -4.50
CA SER A 121 -9.54 3.44 -4.97
C SER A 121 -10.56 4.54 -5.29
N MET A 122 -10.14 5.81 -5.21
CA MET A 122 -11.02 6.95 -5.48
C MET A 122 -10.35 8.04 -6.31
N ALA A 123 -11.19 8.70 -7.11
CA ALA A 123 -10.83 9.75 -8.05
C ALA A 123 -11.14 11.17 -7.52
N ASN A 124 -10.44 12.15 -8.09
CA ASN A 124 -10.45 13.55 -7.68
C ASN A 124 -11.65 14.34 -8.27
N SER A 125 -12.84 14.27 -7.64
CA SER A 125 -13.85 15.33 -7.82
C SER A 125 -14.90 15.33 -6.69
N LEU A 126 -15.51 16.50 -6.40
CA LEU A 126 -16.58 16.62 -5.41
C LEU A 126 -17.83 15.80 -5.77
N GLN A 127 -18.12 15.66 -7.07
CA GLN A 127 -19.24 14.83 -7.55
C GLN A 127 -18.97 13.35 -7.31
N VAL A 128 -17.74 12.90 -7.57
CA VAL A 128 -17.30 11.53 -7.25
C VAL A 128 -17.35 11.29 -5.75
N CYS A 129 -16.93 12.25 -4.92
CA CYS A 129 -17.07 12.10 -3.46
C CYS A 129 -18.52 11.90 -3.02
N LYS A 130 -19.46 12.68 -3.58
CA LYS A 130 -20.89 12.53 -3.26
C LYS A 130 -21.46 11.18 -3.72
N LEU A 131 -21.07 10.72 -4.91
CA LEU A 131 -21.48 9.43 -5.45
C LEU A 131 -20.93 8.28 -4.60
N ALA A 132 -19.64 8.31 -4.29
CA ALA A 132 -19.01 7.32 -3.43
C ALA A 132 -19.68 7.28 -2.05
N GLN A 133 -19.96 8.44 -1.44
CA GLN A 133 -20.70 8.50 -0.17
C GLN A 133 -22.14 7.95 -0.29
N SER A 134 -22.87 8.25 -1.37
CA SER A 134 -24.23 7.72 -1.57
C SER A 134 -24.24 6.20 -1.72
N ASP A 135 -23.15 5.64 -2.24
CA ASP A 135 -22.98 4.20 -2.46
C ASP A 135 -22.33 3.49 -1.26
N GLY A 136 -22.11 4.20 -0.15
CA GLY A 136 -21.59 3.65 1.11
C GLY A 136 -20.07 3.56 1.21
N TRP A 137 -19.33 4.20 0.32
CA TRP A 137 -17.86 4.21 0.31
C TRP A 137 -17.30 5.32 1.21
N GLY A 138 -16.21 5.01 1.93
CA GLY A 138 -15.43 6.01 2.67
C GLY A 138 -14.65 6.92 1.72
N ILE A 139 -14.37 8.16 2.13
CA ILE A 139 -13.60 9.15 1.35
C ILE A 139 -12.28 9.48 2.04
N MET A 140 -11.17 9.38 1.30
CA MET A 140 -9.85 9.85 1.72
C MET A 140 -9.41 11.01 0.81
N VAL A 141 -9.30 12.21 1.36
CA VAL A 141 -8.77 13.37 0.62
C VAL A 141 -7.24 13.25 0.57
N SER A 142 -6.66 13.37 -0.63
CA SER A 142 -5.21 13.22 -0.85
C SER A 142 -4.57 14.51 -1.35
N TYR A 143 -3.28 14.67 -1.09
CA TYR A 143 -2.42 15.67 -1.73
C TYR A 143 -1.71 15.06 -2.95
N ASN A 144 -1.04 15.89 -3.75
CA ASN A 144 -0.21 15.44 -4.88
C ASN A 144 1.27 15.40 -4.48
N SER A 145 2.01 14.39 -4.95
CA SER A 145 3.45 14.23 -4.73
C SER A 145 4.29 15.36 -5.34
#